data_AF-A0A833FFS8-F1
#
_entry.id   AF-A0A833FFS8-F1
#
_cell.length_a   1.000
_cell.length_b   1.000
_cell.length_c   1.000
_cell.angle_alpha   90.00
_cell.angle_beta   90.00
_cell.angle_gamma   90.00
#
_symmetry.space_group_name_H-M   'P 1'
#
loop_
_entity.id
_entity.type
_entity.pdbx_description
1 polymer ?
#
loop_
_entity_poly.entity_id
_entity_poly.type
_entity_poly.pdbx_seq_one_letter_code
_entity_poly.pdbx_strand_id
1 'polypeptide(L)' 'MTTDTLRYYERIGLIPSVPRTASGIRDFDEVTINWVEFALCFKKAGVPLDGIVEYVKLALLS' A
#
# COMPACT_ATOMS: atom_id res chain seq x y z
N MET A 1 0.86 3.83 -13.30
CA MET A 1 0.84 2.56 -12.54
C MET A 1 -0.40 1.79 -12.94
N THR A 2 -0.37 0.46 -12.97
CA THR A 2 -1.53 -0.36 -13.38
C THR A 2 -2.30 -0.86 -12.16
N THR A 3 -3.57 -1.25 -12.37
CA THR A 3 -4.41 -1.90 -11.35
C THR A 3 -3.74 -3.14 -10.77
N ASP A 4 -3.04 -3.93 -11.58
CA ASP A 4 -2.32 -5.12 -11.11
C ASP A 4 -1.14 -4.77 -10.22
N THR A 5 -0.51 -3.61 -10.40
CA THR A 5 0.55 -3.14 -9.51
C THR A 5 -0.02 -2.77 -8.13
N LEU A 6 -1.18 -2.09 -8.08
CA LEU A 6 -1.86 -1.79 -6.81
C LEU A 6 -2.29 -3.05 -6.07
N ARG A 7 -2.86 -4.02 -6.80
CA ARG A 7 -3.22 -5.33 -6.24
C ARG A 7 -2.00 -6.09 -5.75
N TYR A 8 -0.88 -6.00 -6.47
CA TYR A 8 0.37 -6.59 -6.06
C TYR A 8 0.88 -5.96 -4.76
N TYR A 9 0.86 -4.63 -4.65
CA TYR A 9 1.28 -3.91 -3.45
C TYR A 9 0.41 -4.25 -2.24
N GLU A 10 -0.92 -4.30 -2.39
CA GLU A 10 -1.82 -4.78 -1.34
C GLU A 10 -1.50 -6.22 -0.95
N ARG A 11 -1.31 -7.11 -1.93
CA ARG A 11 -1.08 -8.55 -1.71
C ARG A 11 0.20 -8.82 -0.90
N ILE A 12 1.27 -8.08 -1.16
CA ILE A 12 2.54 -8.27 -0.45
C ILE A 12 2.61 -7.47 0.86
N GLY A 13 1.58 -6.68 1.20
CA GLY A 13 1.56 -5.83 2.39
C GLY A 13 2.40 -4.55 2.26
N LEU A 14 2.73 -4.13 1.03
CA LEU A 14 3.46 -2.88 0.80
C LEU A 14 2.59 -1.65 1.08
N ILE A 15 1.28 -1.83 0.98
CA ILE A 15 0.26 -0.92 1.48
C ILE A 15 -0.71 -1.73 2.36
N PRO A 16 -1.43 -1.09 3.29
CA PRO A 16 -2.46 -1.77 4.08
C PRO A 16 -3.58 -2.35 3.21
N SER A 17 -4.43 -3.19 3.83
CA SER A 17 -5.61 -3.71 3.13
C SER A 17 -6.50 -2.56 2.66
N VAL A 18 -6.86 -2.58 1.38
CA VAL A 18 -7.67 -1.51 0.79
C VAL A 18 -9.13 -1.70 1.21
N PRO A 19 -9.81 -0.65 1.71
CA PRO A 19 -11.23 -0.70 2.00
C PRO A 19 -12.06 -1.14 0.79
N ARG A 20 -13.28 -1.62 1.03
CA ARG A 20 -14.20 -2.03 -0.02
C ARG A 20 -15.50 -1.23 0.10
N THR A 21 -16.03 -0.82 -1.04
CA THR A 21 -17.39 -0.28 -1.13
C THR A 21 -18.42 -1.36 -0.77
N ALA A 22 -19.68 -0.97 -0.58
CA ALA A 22 -20.78 -1.90 -0.34
C ALA A 22 -20.95 -2.95 -1.47
N SER A 23 -20.51 -2.64 -2.69
CA SER A 23 -20.51 -3.56 -3.84
C SER A 23 -19.25 -4.43 -3.95
N GLY A 24 -18.33 -4.36 -2.98
CA GLY A 24 -17.11 -5.18 -2.92
C GLY A 24 -15.97 -4.66 -3.80
N ILE A 25 -16.08 -3.45 -4.36
CA ILE A 25 -15.03 -2.82 -5.16
C ILE A 25 -14.02 -2.19 -4.22
N ARG A 26 -12.72 -2.28 -4.52
CA ARG A 26 -11.68 -1.58 -3.75
C ARG A 26 -11.91 -0.08 -3.81
N ASP A 27 -11.94 0.54 -2.65
CA ASP A 27 -12.07 1.97 -2.48
C ASP A 27 -10.69 2.56 -2.17
N PHE A 28 -10.11 3.27 -3.14
CA PHE A 28 -8.82 3.94 -2.99
C PHE A 28 -9.07 5.37 -2.50
N ASP A 29 -9.52 5.46 -1.24
CA ASP A 29 -9.73 6.71 -0.55
C ASP A 29 -8.41 7.47 -0.31
N GLU A 30 -8.51 8.68 0.24
CA GLU A 30 -7.34 9.54 0.50
C GLU A 30 -6.29 8.85 1.38
N VAL A 31 -6.73 8.09 2.40
CA VAL A 31 -5.82 7.34 3.27
C VAL A 31 -5.06 6.27 2.48
N THR A 32 -5.75 5.51 1.63
CA THR A 32 -5.12 4.50 0.77
C THR A 32 -4.14 5.15 -0.22
N ILE A 33 -4.51 6.29 -0.80
CA ILE A 33 -3.63 7.06 -1.70
C ILE A 33 -2.36 7.48 -0.97
N ASN A 34 -2.47 8.01 0.25
CA ASN A 34 -1.31 8.43 1.06
C ASN A 34 -0.36 7.25 1.34
N TRP A 35 -0.88 6.05 1.63
CA TRP A 35 -0.05 4.85 1.77
C TRP A 35 0.66 4.46 0.48
N VAL A 36 -0.02 4.56 -0.66
CA VAL A 36 0.58 4.31 -1.98
C VAL A 36 1.71 5.31 -2.27
N GLU A 37 1.49 6.60 -2.01
CA GLU A 37 2.49 7.64 -2.20
C GLU A 37 3.69 7.45 -1.29
N PHE A 38 3.47 7.08 -0.02
CA PHE A 38 4.51 6.70 0.92
C PHE A 38 5.38 5.55 0.39
N ALA A 39 4.75 4.45 -0.03
CA ALA A 39 5.46 3.29 -0.58
C ALA A 39 6.27 3.66 -1.84
N LEU A 40 5.71 4.51 -2.72
CA LEU A 40 6.41 5.01 -3.91
C LEU A 40 7.59 5.92 -3.55
N CYS A 41 7.46 6.75 -2.52
CA CYS A 41 8.53 7.61 -2.03
C CYS A 41 9.73 6.77 -1.56
N PHE A 42 9.49 5.76 -0.72
CA PHE A 42 10.53 4.87 -0.20
C PHE A 42 11.18 4.05 -1.30
N LYS A 43 10.37 3.53 -2.23
CA LYS A 43 10.89 2.83 -3.41
C LYS A 43 11.79 3.74 -4.26
N LYS A 44 11.42 5.00 -4.47
CA LYS A 44 12.25 6.00 -5.18
C LYS A 44 13.53 6.32 -4.43
N ALA A 45 13.50 6.30 -3.10
CA ALA A 45 14.67 6.45 -2.24
C ALA A 45 15.60 5.21 -2.22
N GLY A 46 15.24 4.14 -2.94
CA GLY A 46 16.05 2.92 -3.05
C GLY A 46 15.81 1.90 -1.93
N VAL A 47 14.76 2.09 -1.11
CA VAL A 47 14.43 1.12 -0.05
C VAL A 47 13.90 -0.18 -0.70
N PRO A 48 14.45 -1.34 -0.33
CA PRO A 48 13.93 -2.65 -0.75
C PRO A 48 12.45 -2.83 -0.37
N LEU A 49 11.67 -3.53 -1.22
CA LEU A 49 10.23 -3.69 -1.01
C LEU A 49 9.89 -4.40 0.31
N ASP A 50 10.67 -5.42 0.68
CA ASP A 50 10.55 -6.13 1.96
C ASP A 50 10.79 -5.20 3.17
N GLY A 51 11.74 -4.27 3.07
CA GLY A 51 11.95 -3.24 4.09
C GLY A 51 10.75 -2.30 4.25
N ILE A 52 10.11 -1.93 3.13
CA ILE A 52 8.89 -1.09 3.16
C ILE A 52 7.72 -1.89 3.77
N VAL A 53 7.55 -3.15 3.38
CA VAL A 53 6.51 -4.03 3.96
C VAL A 53 6.67 -4.14 5.47
N GLU A 54 7.89 -4.34 5.97
CA GLU A 54 8.14 -4.40 7.41
C GLU A 54 7.84 -3.05 8.09
N TYR A 55 8.20 -1.93 7.47
CA TYR A 55 7.82 -0.61 7.99
C TYR A 55 6.31 -0.43 8.08
N VAL A 56 5.56 -0.76 7.02
CA VAL A 56 4.08 -0.65 7.02
C VAL A 56 3.49 -1.53 8.13
N LYS A 57 3.99 -2.76 8.29
CA LYS A 57 3.56 -3.66 9.35
C LYS A 57 3.79 -3.05 10.75
N LEU A 58 4.96 -2.45 10.99
CA LEU A 58 5.25 -1.79 12.27
C LEU A 58 4.35 -0.57 12.51
N ALA A 59 4.11 0.24 11.48
CA ALA A 59 3.27 1.45 11.55
C ALA A 59 1.78 1.15 11.78
N LEU A 60 1.31 -0.06 11.46
CA LEU A 60 -0.05 -0.51 11.75
C LEU A 60 -0.22 -1.12 13.15
N LEU A 61 0.89 -1.39 13.86
CA LEU A 61 0.88 -1.91 15.23
C LEU A 61 0.87 -0.79 16.29
N SER A 62 1.11 0.46 15.88
CA SER A 62 1.13 1.67 16.71
C SER A 62 -0.20 2.41 16.68
#